data_AF-A0A0Z8GUC1-F1
#
_entry.id   AF-A0A0Z8GUC1-F1
#
_cell.length_a   1.000
_cell.length_b   1.000
_cell.length_c   1.000
_cell.angle_alpha   90.00
_cell.angle_beta   90.00
_cell.angle_gamma   90.00
#
_symmetry.space_group_name_H-M   'P 1'
#
loop_
_entity.id
_entity.type
_entity.pdbx_description
1 polymer ?
#
loop_
_entity_poly.entity_id
_entity_poly.type
_entity_poly.pdbx_seq_one_letter_code
_entity_poly.pdbx_strand_id
1 'polypeptide(L)'
;MVKFELVTSENGTYTYHYYPEGDFTSEPGVIELNLKNESIYLVKLADRDFERYVTAEERNSLIKSLNDMIAEEGGNDFEEYVSEGYTRRFYADQAISGIIDGLEKGNPPENGMRAWY
;
A
#
# COMPACT_ATOMS: atom_id res chain seq x y z
N MET A 1 -7.71 -10.61 -1.74
CA MET A 1 -7.21 -10.05 -3.01
C MET A 1 -7.73 -8.62 -3.14
N VAL A 2 -7.12 -7.72 -3.89
CA VAL A 2 -7.67 -6.37 -4.18
C VAL A 2 -7.76 -6.18 -5.69
N LYS A 3 -8.85 -5.55 -6.15
CA LYS A 3 -8.98 -5.06 -7.53
C LYS A 3 -9.00 -3.55 -7.53
N PHE A 4 -8.46 -2.92 -8.55
CA PHE A 4 -8.55 -1.48 -8.73
C PHE A 4 -8.78 -1.13 -10.20
N GLU A 5 -9.44 -0.01 -10.45
CA GLU A 5 -9.72 0.52 -11.78
C GLU A 5 -9.64 2.05 -11.80
N LEU A 6 -9.16 2.60 -12.90
CA LEU A 6 -9.13 4.03 -13.19
C LEU A 6 -10.53 4.46 -13.60
N VAL A 7 -11.08 5.42 -12.87
CA VAL A 7 -12.46 5.93 -13.09
C VAL A 7 -12.44 7.26 -13.82
N THR A 8 -11.49 8.12 -13.50
CA THR A 8 -11.31 9.39 -14.22
C THR A 8 -9.83 9.76 -14.31
N SER A 9 -9.47 10.42 -15.40
CA SER A 9 -8.15 11.01 -15.61
C SER A 9 -8.32 12.42 -16.16
N GLU A 10 -8.18 13.42 -15.30
CA GLU A 10 -8.38 14.83 -15.66
C GLU A 10 -7.16 15.66 -15.24
N ASN A 11 -6.64 16.47 -16.16
CA ASN A 11 -5.56 17.42 -15.90
C ASN A 11 -4.31 16.84 -15.23
N GLY A 12 -3.99 15.56 -15.47
CA GLY A 12 -2.86 14.86 -14.85
C GLY A 12 -3.14 14.27 -13.47
N THR A 13 -4.41 14.27 -13.04
CA THR A 13 -4.91 13.59 -11.85
C THR A 13 -5.69 12.36 -12.27
N TYR A 14 -5.35 11.20 -11.70
CA TYR A 14 -5.93 9.90 -11.99
C TYR A 14 -6.63 9.42 -10.73
N THR A 15 -7.95 9.24 -10.81
CA THR A 15 -8.75 8.75 -9.68
C THR A 15 -9.08 7.29 -9.90
N TYR A 16 -8.71 6.49 -8.92
CA TYR A 16 -8.89 5.06 -8.89
C TYR A 16 -9.93 4.67 -7.86
N HIS A 17 -10.76 3.70 -8.21
CA HIS A 17 -11.51 2.91 -7.23
C HIS A 17 -10.77 1.62 -6.94
N TYR A 18 -10.74 1.21 -5.68
CA TYR A 18 -10.30 -0.12 -5.30
C TYR A 18 -11.35 -0.85 -4.47
N TYR A 19 -11.37 -2.18 -4.65
CA TYR A 19 -12.39 -3.08 -4.13
C TYR A 19 -11.70 -4.20 -3.36
N PRO A 20 -11.76 -4.17 -2.02
CA PRO A 20 -11.34 -5.28 -1.18
C PRO A 20 -12.04 -6.58 -1.60
N GLU A 21 -11.27 -7.65 -1.73
CA GLU A 21 -11.74 -8.97 -2.17
C GLU A 21 -12.41 -9.00 -3.55
N GLY A 22 -12.34 -7.91 -4.32
CA GLY A 22 -13.10 -7.77 -5.57
C GLY A 22 -14.60 -7.63 -5.35
N ASP A 23 -15.04 -7.16 -4.18
CA ASP A 23 -16.44 -6.85 -3.89
C ASP A 23 -16.84 -5.51 -4.51
N PHE A 24 -17.51 -5.58 -5.66
CA PHE A 24 -18.04 -4.42 -6.38
C PHE A 24 -19.41 -3.95 -5.85
N THR A 25 -19.97 -4.62 -4.83
CA THR A 25 -21.28 -4.29 -4.28
C THR A 25 -21.19 -3.32 -3.10
N SER A 26 -20.06 -3.33 -2.38
CA SER A 26 -19.77 -2.40 -1.29
C SER A 26 -19.19 -1.08 -1.80
N GLU A 27 -19.20 -0.02 -0.98
CA GLU A 27 -18.59 1.24 -1.41
C GLU A 27 -17.09 1.08 -1.63
N PRO A 28 -16.56 1.49 -2.80
CA PRO A 28 -15.14 1.41 -3.09
C PRO A 28 -14.36 2.42 -2.25
N GLY A 29 -13.09 2.11 -2.06
CA GLY A 29 -12.13 3.10 -1.63
C GLY A 29 -11.61 3.88 -2.82
N VAL A 30 -11.15 5.11 -2.56
CA VAL A 30 -10.75 6.08 -3.59
C VAL A 30 -9.28 6.45 -3.40
N ILE A 31 -8.49 6.28 -4.45
CA ILE A 31 -7.08 6.65 -4.51
C ILE A 31 -6.89 7.71 -5.60
N GLU A 32 -6.15 8.77 -5.32
CA GLU A 32 -5.79 9.79 -6.29
C GLU A 32 -4.29 9.78 -6.55
N LEU A 33 -3.91 9.64 -7.81
CA LEU A 33 -2.54 9.79 -8.30
C LEU A 33 -2.44 11.12 -9.05
N ASN A 34 -1.56 12.00 -8.61
CA ASN A 34 -1.27 13.27 -9.26
C ASN A 34 0.14 13.23 -9.86
N LEU A 35 0.21 13.18 -11.20
CA LEU A 35 1.51 13.11 -11.90
C LEU A 35 2.26 14.45 -11.89
N LYS A 36 1.56 15.59 -11.73
CA LYS A 36 2.22 16.91 -11.68
C LYS A 36 2.97 17.12 -10.37
N ASN A 37 2.40 16.60 -9.29
CA ASN A 37 2.94 16.71 -7.93
C ASN A 37 3.66 15.43 -7.49
N GLU A 38 3.85 14.45 -8.38
CA GLU A 38 4.47 13.14 -8.11
C GLU A 38 3.98 12.50 -6.79
N SER A 39 2.67 12.50 -6.59
CA SER A 39 2.06 12.11 -5.32
C SER A 39 0.87 11.20 -5.50
N ILE A 40 0.68 10.30 -4.54
CA ILE A 40 -0.44 9.37 -4.48
C ILE A 40 -1.07 9.43 -3.09
N TYR A 41 -2.39 9.56 -3.06
CA TYR A 41 -3.15 9.76 -1.83
C TYR A 41 -4.31 8.80 -1.75
N LEU A 42 -4.56 8.29 -0.53
CA LEU A 42 -5.82 7.64 -0.21
C LEU A 42 -6.83 8.70 0.19
N VAL A 43 -7.85 8.91 -0.63
CA VAL A 43 -8.93 9.88 -0.40
C VAL A 43 -10.03 9.29 0.47
N LYS A 44 -10.38 8.02 0.21
CA LYS A 44 -11.43 7.30 0.94
C LYS A 44 -11.02 5.85 1.17
N LEU A 45 -11.19 5.37 2.40
CA LEU A 45 -11.05 3.96 2.72
C LEU A 45 -12.30 3.20 2.22
N ALA A 46 -12.11 2.03 1.60
CA ALA A 46 -13.23 1.17 1.21
C ALA A 46 -13.95 0.64 2.45
N ASP A 47 -15.26 0.38 2.37
CA ASP A 47 -16.06 -0.09 3.52
C ASP A 47 -15.53 -1.40 4.13
N ARG A 48 -14.97 -2.26 3.27
CA ARG A 48 -14.42 -3.57 3.64
C ARG A 48 -12.91 -3.55 3.85
N ASP A 49 -12.30 -2.37 3.83
CA ASP A 49 -10.91 -2.20 4.20
C ASP A 49 -10.80 -1.74 5.65
N PHE A 50 -9.65 -1.97 6.24
CA PHE A 50 -9.39 -1.62 7.62
C PHE A 50 -7.95 -1.15 7.75
N GLU A 51 -7.77 -0.19 8.65
CA GLU A 51 -6.46 0.32 9.02
C GLU A 51 -6.10 -0.14 10.43
N ARG A 52 -4.80 -0.36 10.61
CA ARG A 52 -4.23 -0.68 11.91
C ARG A 52 -2.99 0.17 12.11
N TYR A 53 -2.97 0.88 13.23
CA TYR A 53 -1.72 1.47 13.69
C TYR A 53 -0.80 0.38 14.23
N VAL A 54 0.39 0.26 13.62
CA VAL A 54 1.47 -0.60 14.09
C VAL A 54 2.41 0.27 14.90
N THR A 55 2.60 -0.07 16.17
CA THR A 55 3.44 0.72 17.08
C THR A 55 4.93 0.57 16.76
N ALA A 56 5.76 1.53 17.21
CA ALA A 56 7.21 1.41 17.13
C ALA A 56 7.71 0.16 17.87
N GLU A 57 7.11 -0.20 19.00
CA GLU A 57 7.47 -1.40 19.76
C GLU A 57 7.22 -2.69 18.98
N GLU A 58 6.05 -2.83 18.35
CA GLU A 58 5.75 -3.99 17.50
C GLU A 58 6.71 -4.09 16.31
N ARG A 59 7.03 -2.97 15.69
CA ARG A 59 7.98 -2.92 14.58
C ARG A 59 9.39 -3.29 15.05
N ASN A 60 9.83 -2.74 16.18
CA ASN A 60 11.13 -3.05 16.78
C ASN A 60 11.22 -4.50 17.23
N SER A 61 10.13 -5.13 17.65
CA SER A 61 10.11 -6.56 17.94
C SER A 61 10.42 -7.40 16.69
N LEU A 62 9.89 -7.02 15.53
CA LEU A 62 10.18 -7.71 14.26
C LEU A 62 11.62 -7.47 13.81
N ILE A 63 12.09 -6.21 13.87
CA ILE A 63 13.48 -5.84 13.55
C ILE A 63 14.46 -6.62 14.42
N LYS A 64 14.19 -6.70 15.73
CA LYS A 64 15.00 -7.48 16.65
C LYS A 64 15.10 -8.94 16.23
N SER A 65 13.97 -9.60 15.94
CA SER A 65 13.97 -11.00 15.51
C SER A 65 14.76 -11.22 14.21
N LEU A 66 14.69 -10.29 13.26
CA LEU A 66 15.47 -10.35 12.02
C LEU A 66 16.97 -10.20 12.29
N ASN A 67 17.35 -9.21 13.09
CA ASN A 67 18.76 -8.98 13.43
C ASN A 67 19.33 -10.15 14.26
N ASP A 68 18.56 -10.71 15.19
CA ASP A 68 18.96 -11.90 15.96
C ASP A 68 19.24 -13.09 15.03
N MET A 69 18.35 -13.35 14.05
CA MET A 69 18.57 -14.42 13.05
C MET A 69 19.83 -14.18 12.19
N ILE A 70 20.09 -12.94 11.79
CA ILE A 70 21.25 -12.60 10.96
C ILE A 70 22.55 -12.67 11.75
N ALA A 71 22.51 -12.26 13.01
CA ALA A 71 23.64 -12.38 13.93
C ALA A 71 24.01 -13.86 14.19
N GLU A 72 23.02 -14.76 14.30
CA GLU A 72 23.24 -16.21 14.39
C GLU A 72 23.95 -16.78 13.15
N GLU A 73 23.70 -16.22 11.96
CA GLU A 73 24.38 -16.58 10.71
C GLU A 73 25.73 -15.85 10.51
N GLY A 74 26.16 -15.03 11.47
CA GLY A 74 27.42 -14.29 11.43
C GLY A 74 27.39 -13.01 10.57
N GLY A 75 26.20 -12.51 10.25
CA GLY A 75 26.00 -11.24 9.55
C GLY A 75 25.97 -10.02 10.49
N ASN A 76 25.86 -8.84 9.88
CA ASN A 76 25.62 -7.57 10.60
C ASN A 76 24.11 -7.25 10.59
N ASP A 77 23.67 -6.41 11.53
CA ASP A 77 22.29 -5.92 11.62
C ASP A 77 21.74 -5.44 10.27
N PHE A 78 20.51 -5.85 9.94
CA PHE A 78 19.85 -5.55 8.67
C PHE A 78 19.05 -4.26 8.73
N GLU A 79 18.36 -3.99 9.84
CA GLU A 79 17.62 -2.75 10.06
C GLU A 79 17.89 -2.14 11.44
N GLU A 80 17.92 -0.80 11.48
CA GLU A 80 17.98 -0.01 12.71
C GLU A 80 16.60 0.09 13.38
N TYR A 81 16.59 0.15 14.71
CA TYR A 81 15.37 0.39 15.49
C TYR A 81 14.74 1.75 15.19
N VAL A 82 13.42 1.80 15.28
CA VAL A 82 12.63 3.00 14.97
C VAL A 82 11.94 3.58 16.19
N SER A 83 11.73 4.90 16.16
CA SER A 83 11.03 5.65 17.21
C SER A 83 9.54 5.85 16.93
N GLU A 84 9.10 5.69 15.68
CA GLU A 84 7.73 5.95 15.24
C GLU A 84 7.06 4.70 14.67
N GLY A 85 5.78 4.53 15.01
CA GLY A 85 4.91 3.55 14.37
C GLY A 85 4.39 4.02 13.02
N TYR A 86 3.63 3.18 12.34
CA TYR A 86 3.01 3.53 11.06
C TYR A 86 1.59 2.98 10.96
N THR A 87 0.73 3.66 10.20
CA THR A 87 -0.59 3.14 9.86
C THR A 87 -0.48 2.22 8.67
N ARG A 88 -0.80 0.94 8.86
CA ARG A 88 -0.94 -0.04 7.78
C ARG A 88 -2.39 -0.09 7.34
N ARG A 89 -2.64 0.06 6.05
CA ARG A 89 -3.97 -0.18 5.47
C ARG A 89 -3.93 -1.48 4.71
N PHE A 90 -4.94 -2.31 4.90
CA PHE A 90 -4.84 -3.65 4.39
C PHE A 90 -4.92 -3.67 2.84
N TYR A 91 -6.04 -3.30 2.27
CA TYR A 91 -6.25 -3.41 0.83
C TYR A 91 -5.73 -2.18 0.07
N ALA A 92 -5.85 -0.98 0.65
CA ALA A 92 -5.39 0.26 0.04
C ALA A 92 -3.89 0.23 -0.29
N ASP A 93 -3.04 -0.22 0.63
CA ASP A 93 -1.58 -0.25 0.41
C ASP A 93 -1.21 -1.20 -0.75
N GLN A 94 -1.96 -2.30 -0.91
CA GLN A 94 -1.78 -3.23 -2.02
C GLN A 94 -2.25 -2.65 -3.36
N ALA A 95 -3.37 -1.92 -3.38
CA ALA A 95 -3.83 -1.22 -4.57
C ALA A 95 -2.85 -0.12 -4.99
N ILE A 96 -2.38 0.69 -4.05
CA ILE A 96 -1.36 1.73 -4.27
C ILE A 96 -0.09 1.12 -4.87
N SER A 97 0.43 0.04 -4.27
CA SER A 97 1.61 -0.64 -4.81
C SER A 97 1.37 -1.16 -6.23
N GLY A 98 0.19 -1.71 -6.53
CA GLY A 98 -0.15 -2.13 -7.88
C GLY A 98 -0.22 -0.98 -8.89
N ILE A 99 -0.68 0.20 -8.49
CA ILE A 99 -0.70 1.41 -9.32
C ILE A 99 0.73 1.90 -9.59
N ILE A 100 1.58 1.94 -8.56
CA ILE A 100 2.99 2.35 -8.67
C ILE A 100 3.77 1.40 -9.61
N ASP A 101 3.64 0.09 -9.43
CA ASP A 101 4.26 -0.90 -10.33
C ASP A 101 3.84 -0.70 -11.80
N GLY A 102 2.58 -0.32 -12.02
CA GLY A 102 2.08 -0.01 -13.36
C GLY A 102 2.72 1.26 -13.92
N LEU A 103 2.81 2.31 -13.09
CA LEU A 103 3.44 3.57 -13.45
C LEU A 103 4.92 3.38 -13.82
N GLU A 104 5.67 2.57 -13.06
CA GLU A 104 7.07 2.23 -13.34
C GLU A 104 7.25 1.52 -14.69
N LYS A 105 6.21 0.84 -15.19
CA LYS A 105 6.20 0.18 -16.51
C LYS A 105 5.85 1.11 -17.66
N GLY A 106 5.58 2.39 -17.38
CA GLY A 106 5.57 3.47 -18.36
C GLY A 106 4.30 4.31 -18.40
N ASN A 107 3.15 3.80 -17.92
CA ASN A 107 1.91 4.57 -17.86
C ASN A 107 1.06 4.16 -16.64
N PRO A 108 0.26 5.08 -16.07
CA PRO A 108 -0.73 4.72 -15.06
C PRO A 108 -1.64 3.59 -15.56
N PRO A 109 -1.75 2.46 -14.84
CA PRO A 109 -2.56 1.33 -15.29
C PRO A 109 -4.05 1.73 -15.29
N GLU A 110 -4.82 1.26 -16.27
CA GLU A 110 -6.28 1.48 -16.27
C GLU A 110 -7.01 0.59 -15.27
N ASN A 111 -6.46 -0.59 -14.96
CA ASN A 111 -6.98 -1.50 -13.96
C ASN A 111 -5.91 -2.49 -13.52
N GLY A 112 -6.18 -3.21 -12.43
CA GLY A 112 -5.29 -4.24 -11.95
C GLY A 112 -5.86 -5.06 -10.80
N MET A 113 -5.10 -6.09 -10.43
CA MET A 113 -5.46 -7.01 -9.36
C MET A 113 -4.20 -7.45 -8.61
N ARG A 114 -4.24 -7.44 -7.28
CA ARG A 114 -3.18 -7.99 -6.44
C ARG A 114 -3.72 -8.99 -5.43
N ALA A 115 -3.06 -10.14 -5.37
CA ALA A 115 -3.29 -11.12 -4.32
C ALA A 115 -2.51 -10.72 -3.05
N TRP A 116 -3.00 -11.18 -1.90
CA TRP A 116 -2.28 -11.07 -0.64
C TRP A 116 -1.24 -12.19 -0.61
N TYR A 117 0.02 -11.85 -0.35
CA TYR A 117 1.06 -12.80 0.02
C TYR A 117 1.71 -12.33 1.31
#